data_AF-A0A081D185-F1
#
_entry.id   AF-A0A081D185-F1
#
_cell.length_a   1.000
_cell.length_b   1.000
_cell.length_c   1.000
_cell.angle_alpha   90.00
_cell.angle_beta   90.00
_cell.angle_gamma   90.00
#
_symmetry.space_group_name_H-M   'P 1'
#
loop_
_entity.id
_entity.type
_entity.pdbx_description
1 polymer ?
#
loop_
_entity_poly.entity_id
_entity_poly.type
_entity_poly.pdbx_seq_one_letter_code
_entity_poly.pdbx_strand_id
1 'polypeptide(L)'
;MLHPPKVSKILVFLPEAAGATIVARLADHGFQSVCVSTVPEAFDALRSDEFVFAITSRPDIDLLRNIRVLPVINLEVFFHADISSDGRRVNSKRFDNKAFLERVQFLAVPVPATRSVMATGHVTPLTTKAKRTFRWWTIAANALRSQSRKDTMDAPF
;
A
#
# COMPACT_ATOMS: atom_id res chain seq x y z
N MET A 1 32.16 -10.47 -5.47
CA MET A 1 31.77 -9.78 -4.22
C MET A 1 30.25 -9.65 -4.21
N LEU A 2 29.57 -10.43 -3.38
CA LEU A 2 28.13 -10.31 -3.17
C LEU A 2 27.90 -9.06 -2.33
N HIS A 3 27.24 -8.05 -2.89
CA HIS A 3 26.81 -6.90 -2.09
C HIS A 3 25.83 -7.42 -1.02
N PRO A 4 25.95 -6.97 0.24
CA PRO A 4 24.94 -7.30 1.23
C PRO A 4 23.58 -6.82 0.72
N PRO A 5 22.48 -7.57 0.96
CA PRO A 5 21.16 -7.14 0.54
C PRO A 5 20.87 -5.76 1.12
N LYS A 6 20.64 -4.77 0.25
CA LYS A 6 20.32 -3.39 0.65
C LYS A 6 19.02 -3.46 1.46
N VAL A 7 19.12 -3.28 2.77
CA VAL A 7 17.96 -3.26 3.65
C VAL A 7 17.13 -2.04 3.25
N SER A 8 15.97 -2.31 2.68
CA SER A 8 15.09 -1.26 2.17
C SER A 8 14.34 -0.63 3.33
N LYS A 9 14.33 0.71 3.39
CA LYS A 9 13.67 1.49 4.44
C LYS A 9 12.28 1.93 4.00
N ILE A 10 11.44 2.23 4.97
CA ILE A 10 10.12 2.85 4.76
C ILE A 10 10.21 4.32 5.14
N LEU A 11 9.76 5.22 4.26
CA LEU A 11 9.64 6.63 4.61
C LEU A 11 8.29 6.88 5.29
N VAL A 12 8.28 7.55 6.43
CA VAL A 12 7.06 8.01 7.09
C VAL A 12 7.06 9.53 7.06
N PHE A 13 6.19 10.13 6.25
CA PHE A 13 6.03 11.58 6.16
C PHE A 13 4.73 11.99 6.84
N LEU A 14 4.83 12.38 8.11
CA LEU A 14 3.72 12.72 9.00
C LEU A 14 4.18 13.74 10.05
N PRO A 15 3.25 14.47 10.69
CA PRO A 15 3.57 15.25 11.89
C PRO A 15 4.28 14.39 12.93
N GLU A 16 5.27 14.95 13.62
CA GLU A 16 6.23 14.23 14.47
C GLU A 16 5.59 13.21 15.42
N ALA A 17 4.55 13.61 16.17
CA ALA A 17 3.85 12.73 17.10
C ALA A 17 3.17 11.52 16.42
N ALA A 18 2.52 11.76 15.28
CA ALA A 18 1.87 10.69 14.51
C ALA A 18 2.92 9.80 13.84
N GLY A 19 3.97 10.40 13.28
CA GLY A 19 5.09 9.72 12.66
C GLY A 19 5.83 8.79 13.62
N ALA A 20 6.15 9.26 14.83
CA ALA A 20 6.78 8.46 15.88
C ALA A 20 5.94 7.23 16.25
N THR A 21 4.61 7.38 16.33
CA THR A 21 3.69 6.27 16.60
C THR A 21 3.72 5.21 15.51
N ILE A 22 3.77 5.63 14.24
CA ILE A 22 3.87 4.71 13.11
C ILE A 22 5.24 4.05 13.04
N VAL A 23 6.33 4.79 13.27
CA VAL A 23 7.69 4.23 13.30
C VAL A 23 7.86 3.19 14.40
N ALA A 24 7.40 3.48 15.62
CA ALA A 24 7.44 2.50 16.72
C ALA A 24 6.69 1.21 16.33
N ARG A 25 5.48 1.37 15.77
CA ARG A 25 4.67 0.24 15.30
C ARG A 25 5.35 -0.57 14.20
N LEU A 26 6.03 0.09 13.26
CA LEU A 26 6.80 -0.59 12.21
C LEU A 26 8.01 -1.34 12.80
N ALA A 27 8.71 -0.73 13.75
CA ALA A 27 9.85 -1.32 14.45
C ALA A 27 9.44 -2.57 15.25
N ASP A 28 8.29 -2.55 15.94
CA ASP A 28 7.73 -3.70 16.64
C ASP A 28 7.49 -4.92 15.73
N HIS A 29 7.38 -4.68 14.41
CA HIS A 29 7.16 -5.72 13.39
C HIS A 29 8.41 -5.97 12.53
N GLY A 30 9.57 -5.44 12.93
CA GLY A 30 10.86 -5.68 12.28
C GLY A 30 11.12 -4.86 11.02
N PHE A 31 10.32 -3.82 10.75
CA PHE A 31 10.54 -2.94 9.61
C PHE A 31 11.47 -1.78 9.97
N GLN A 32 12.41 -1.46 9.08
CA GLN A 32 13.21 -0.24 9.19
C GLN A 32 12.46 0.93 8.56
N SER A 33 12.31 2.02 9.31
CA SER A 33 11.63 3.22 8.84
C SER A 33 12.32 4.49 9.31
N VAL A 34 12.18 5.55 8.51
CA VAL A 34 12.65 6.90 8.84
C VAL A 34 11.44 7.83 8.89
N CYS A 35 11.29 8.55 10.00
CA CYS A 35 10.28 9.59 10.13
C CYS A 35 10.84 10.93 9.65
N VAL A 36 10.07 11.63 8.83
CA VAL A 36 10.31 13.02 8.43
C VAL A 36 9.00 13.77 8.60
N SER A 37 9.08 15.04 9.00
CA SER A 37 7.90 15.85 9.33
C SER A 37 7.79 17.12 8.52
N THR A 38 8.85 17.47 7.77
CA THR A 38 8.89 18.66 6.92
C THR A 38 9.16 18.32 5.46
N VAL A 39 8.72 19.20 4.56
CA VAL A 39 8.93 19.03 3.11
C VAL A 39 10.42 19.00 2.74
N PRO A 40 11.30 19.87 3.30
CA PRO A 40 12.73 19.79 3.03
C PRO A 40 13.34 18.44 3.45
N GLU A 41 12.99 17.93 4.63
CA GLU A 41 13.45 16.59 5.08
C GLU A 41 12.99 15.48 4.14
N ALA A 42 11.73 15.52 3.68
CA ALA A 42 11.21 14.55 2.72
C ALA A 42 11.95 14.64 1.38
N PHE A 43 12.28 15.85 0.93
CA PHE A 43 13.03 16.08 -0.31
C PHE A 43 14.45 15.54 -0.24
N ASP A 44 15.13 15.73 0.90
CA ASP A 44 16.48 15.21 1.13
C ASP A 44 16.48 13.69 1.28
N ALA A 45 15.53 13.15 2.03
CA ALA A 45 15.40 11.71 2.23
C ALA A 45 15.13 10.98 0.90
N LEU A 46 14.18 11.45 0.10
CA LEU A 46 13.77 10.75 -1.13
C LEU A 46 14.86 10.67 -2.21
N ARG A 47 15.95 11.44 -2.09
CA ARG A 47 17.12 11.36 -2.98
C ARG A 47 17.98 10.13 -2.78
N SER A 48 17.95 9.47 -1.61
CA SER A 48 18.95 8.44 -1.25
C SER A 48 18.72 7.05 -1.90
N ASP A 49 17.64 6.86 -2.66
CA ASP A 49 17.24 5.56 -3.21
C ASP A 49 17.16 4.42 -2.17
N GLU A 50 17.00 4.76 -0.89
CA GLU A 50 16.92 3.78 0.22
C GLU A 50 15.50 3.34 0.54
N PHE A 51 14.51 4.09 0.04
CA PHE A 51 13.09 3.90 0.36
C PHE A 51 12.35 3.09 -0.70
N VAL A 52 11.67 2.02 -0.28
CA VAL A 52 10.82 1.19 -1.15
C VAL A 52 9.41 1.72 -1.33
N PHE A 53 8.88 2.39 -0.32
CA PHE A 53 7.59 3.08 -0.35
C PHE A 53 7.52 4.12 0.78
N ALA A 54 6.50 4.97 0.74
CA ALA A 54 6.23 5.96 1.76
C ALA A 54 4.85 5.78 2.38
N ILE A 55 4.71 6.21 3.63
CA ILE A 55 3.46 6.32 4.37
C ILE A 55 3.21 7.79 4.66
N THR A 56 2.02 8.30 4.31
CA THR A 56 1.66 9.70 4.53
C THR A 56 0.15 9.91 4.60
N SER A 57 -0.28 11.15 4.80
CA SER A 57 -1.68 11.57 4.77
C SER A 57 -2.14 11.92 3.34
N ARG A 58 -3.45 12.00 3.09
CA ARG A 58 -3.98 12.28 1.75
C ARG A 58 -3.42 13.56 1.10
N PRO A 59 -3.34 14.73 1.78
CA PRO A 59 -2.87 15.96 1.15
C PRO A 59 -1.43 15.89 0.64
N ASP A 60 -0.61 15.01 1.21
CA ASP A 60 0.83 14.95 0.95
C ASP A 60 1.24 13.92 -0.11
N ILE A 61 0.28 13.14 -0.64
CA ILE A 61 0.57 12.06 -1.60
C ILE A 61 1.21 12.62 -2.87
N ASP A 62 0.63 13.67 -3.43
CA ASP A 62 1.11 14.25 -4.68
C ASP A 62 2.48 14.90 -4.48
N LEU A 63 2.73 15.48 -3.30
CA LEU A 63 4.04 16.03 -2.94
C LEU A 63 5.13 14.97 -3.01
N LEU A 64 4.95 13.82 -2.34
CA LEU A 64 5.97 12.77 -2.34
C LEU A 64 6.19 12.17 -3.74
N ARG A 65 5.10 11.97 -4.50
CA ARG A 65 5.16 11.44 -5.87
C ARG A 65 5.85 12.38 -6.85
N ASN A 66 5.71 13.69 -6.66
CA ASN A 66 6.39 14.71 -7.46
C ASN A 66 7.90 14.78 -7.17
N ILE A 67 8.31 14.47 -5.93
CA ILE A 67 9.74 14.38 -5.58
C ILE A 67 10.34 13.10 -6.16
N ARG A 68 9.65 11.97 -5.98
CA ARG A 68 10.11 10.67 -6.48
C ARG A 68 8.94 9.73 -6.73
N VAL A 69 9.01 9.00 -7.85
CA VAL A 69 8.06 7.95 -8.16
C VAL A 69 8.31 6.73 -7.28
N LEU A 70 7.48 6.55 -6.24
CA LEU A 70 7.42 5.36 -5.40
C LEU A 70 5.99 5.06 -4.95
N PRO A 71 5.68 3.82 -4.53
CA PRO A 71 4.39 3.50 -3.91
C PRO A 71 4.15 4.35 -2.67
N VAL A 72 2.93 4.84 -2.49
CA VAL A 72 2.53 5.64 -1.32
C VAL A 72 1.32 4.99 -0.65
N ILE A 73 1.40 4.79 0.65
CA ILE A 73 0.30 4.36 1.52
C ILE A 73 -0.35 5.62 2.11
N ASN A 74 -1.63 5.83 1.84
CA ASN A 74 -2.44 6.80 2.56
C ASN A 74 -2.86 6.22 3.91
N LEU A 75 -2.44 6.81 5.02
CA LEU A 75 -2.77 6.33 6.36
C LEU A 75 -4.28 6.42 6.67
N GLU A 76 -4.99 7.38 6.07
CA GLU A 76 -6.40 7.65 6.35
C GLU A 76 -7.32 6.47 5.99
N VAL A 77 -6.92 5.62 5.04
CA VAL A 77 -7.73 4.48 4.58
C VAL A 77 -7.87 3.39 5.63
N PHE A 78 -7.03 3.41 6.67
CA PHE A 78 -7.07 2.47 7.79
C PHE A 78 -7.85 3.00 8.99
N PHE A 79 -8.45 4.20 8.90
CA PHE A 79 -9.31 4.71 9.95
C PHE A 79 -10.78 4.48 9.59
N HIS A 80 -11.47 3.70 10.43
CA HIS A 80 -12.90 3.39 10.27
C HIS A 80 -13.70 4.03 11.39
N ALA A 81 -14.95 4.42 11.11
CA ALA A 81 -15.86 4.87 12.15
C ALA A 81 -16.21 3.69 13.07
N ASP A 82 -16.13 3.90 14.38
CA ASP A 82 -16.57 2.89 15.34
C ASP A 82 -18.11 2.91 15.43
N ILE A 83 -18.72 1.73 15.34
CA ILE A 83 -20.17 1.57 15.46
C ILE A 83 -20.39 1.00 16.87
N SER A 84 -21.06 1.78 17.73
CA SER A 84 -21.47 1.29 19.05
C SER A 84 -22.37 0.07 18.90
N SER A 85 -22.38 -0.82 19.90
CA SER A 85 -23.28 -1.98 19.97
C SER A 85 -24.76 -1.60 19.79
N ASP A 86 -25.13 -0.36 20.10
CA ASP A 86 -26.48 0.18 19.93
C ASP A 86 -26.74 0.77 18.52
N GLY A 87 -25.87 0.50 17.54
CA GLY A 87 -25.98 1.02 16.17
C GLY A 87 -25.71 2.53 16.03
N ARG A 88 -25.44 3.23 17.13
CA ARG A 88 -25.08 4.66 17.12
C ARG A 88 -23.62 4.83 16.70
N ARG A 89 -23.38 5.65 15.67
CA ARG A 89 -22.02 6.04 15.27
C ARG A 89 -21.34 6.74 16.44
N VAL A 90 -20.24 6.18 16.92
CA VAL A 90 -19.38 6.86 17.88
C VAL A 90 -18.44 7.76 17.07
N ASN A 91 -18.20 8.98 17.52
CA ASN A 91 -17.29 9.91 16.84
C ASN A 91 -15.81 9.49 16.92
N SER A 92 -15.50 8.32 17.48
CA SER A 92 -14.17 7.74 17.50
C SER A 92 -13.87 7.02 16.19
N LYS A 93 -12.72 7.35 15.58
CA LYS A 93 -12.16 6.56 14.48
C LYS A 93 -11.25 5.48 15.06
N ARG A 94 -11.47 4.23 14.67
CA ARG A 94 -10.62 3.10 15.02
C ARG A 94 -9.61 2.85 13.89
N PHE A 95 -8.35 2.64 14.25
CA PHE A 95 -7.30 2.29 13.31
C PHE A 95 -7.25 0.77 13.09
N ASP A 96 -7.40 0.32 11.85
CA ASP A 96 -7.22 -1.08 11.44
C ASP A 96 -5.73 -1.41 11.32
N ASN A 97 -5.15 -1.78 12.45
CA ASN A 97 -3.74 -2.17 12.52
C ASN A 97 -3.41 -3.37 11.63
N LYS A 98 -4.34 -4.32 11.50
CA LYS A 98 -4.09 -5.56 10.76
C LYS A 98 -3.98 -5.25 9.27
N ALA A 99 -4.97 -4.55 8.71
CA ALA A 99 -4.95 -4.17 7.31
C ALA A 99 -3.76 -3.26 6.96
N PHE A 100 -3.37 -2.37 7.88
CA PHE A 100 -2.18 -1.54 7.73
C PHE A 100 -0.90 -2.39 7.59
N LEU A 101 -0.67 -3.32 8.51
CA LEU A 101 0.53 -4.16 8.51
C LEU A 101 0.57 -5.12 7.31
N GLU A 102 -0.57 -5.69 6.92
CA GLU A 102 -0.66 -6.51 5.70
C GLU A 102 -0.25 -5.71 4.46
N ARG A 103 -0.65 -4.43 4.37
CA ARG A 103 -0.26 -3.55 3.26
C ARG A 103 1.23 -3.21 3.29
N VAL A 104 1.78 -2.93 4.46
CA VAL A 104 3.22 -2.69 4.68
C VAL A 104 4.03 -3.91 4.25
N GLN A 105 3.65 -5.09 4.72
CA GLN A 105 4.34 -6.34 4.38
C GLN A 105 4.30 -6.62 2.88
N PHE A 106 3.15 -6.39 2.24
CA PHE A 106 3.01 -6.55 0.79
C PHE A 106 3.97 -5.67 -0.02
N LEU A 107 4.19 -4.41 0.40
CA LEU A 107 5.08 -3.48 -0.29
C LEU A 107 6.56 -3.63 0.12
N ALA A 108 6.83 -4.21 1.29
CA ALA A 108 8.20 -4.45 1.77
C ALA A 108 8.90 -5.61 1.06
N VAL A 109 8.15 -6.54 0.44
CA VAL A 109 8.73 -7.63 -0.35
C VAL A 109 9.28 -7.06 -1.66
N PRO A 110 10.60 -7.17 -1.93
CA PRO A 110 11.16 -6.72 -3.19
C PRO A 110 10.51 -7.49 -4.34
N VAL A 111 9.85 -6.79 -5.27
CA VAL A 111 9.49 -7.39 -6.54
C VAL A 111 10.81 -7.70 -7.25
N PRO A 112 11.12 -8.96 -7.59
CA PRO A 112 12.31 -9.24 -8.37
C PRO A 112 12.20 -8.44 -9.66
N ALA A 113 13.16 -7.53 -9.86
CA ALA A 113 13.24 -6.69 -11.04
C ALA A 113 13.17 -7.59 -12.26
N THR A 114 12.01 -7.65 -12.91
CA THR A 114 11.91 -8.24 -14.23
C THR A 114 12.65 -7.27 -15.11
N ARG A 115 13.92 -7.61 -15.35
CA ARG A 115 14.88 -6.91 -16.19
C ARG A 115 14.13 -6.33 -17.38
N SER A 116 14.05 -4.99 -17.44
CA SER A 116 13.65 -4.26 -18.63
C SER A 116 14.63 -4.64 -19.75
N VAL A 117 14.31 -5.69 -20.49
CA VAL A 117 14.99 -6.04 -21.73
C VAL A 117 14.17 -5.38 -22.83
N MET A 118 14.61 -4.19 -23.22
CA MET A 118 14.44 -3.78 -24.61
C MET A 118 15.23 -4.80 -25.44
N ALA A 119 14.57 -5.85 -25.91
CA ALA A 119 15.07 -6.68 -27.00
C ALA A 119 13.91 -6.94 -27.95
N THR A 120 13.98 -6.21 -29.05
CA THR A 120 13.45 -6.54 -30.35
C THR A 120 13.49 -8.05 -30.60
N GLY A 121 12.35 -8.62 -30.97
CA GLY A 121 12.32 -9.83 -31.78
C GLY A 121 12.21 -11.18 -31.05
N HIS A 122 11.11 -11.85 -31.39
CA HIS A 122 10.97 -13.30 -31.52
C HIS A 122 10.52 -14.14 -30.32
N VAL A 123 9.48 -14.92 -30.62
CA VAL A 123 8.68 -15.80 -29.79
C VAL A 123 9.43 -17.11 -29.52
N THR A 124 9.40 -17.61 -28.29
CA THR A 124 9.04 -19.00 -27.95
C THR A 124 8.87 -19.16 -26.43
N PRO A 125 7.82 -19.86 -25.95
CA PRO A 125 7.49 -19.95 -24.54
C PRO A 125 8.15 -21.16 -23.89
N LEU A 126 8.70 -21.01 -22.68
CA LEU A 126 9.00 -22.16 -21.82
C LEU A 126 8.49 -21.95 -20.38
N THR A 127 7.31 -22.53 -20.15
CA THR A 127 6.81 -23.14 -18.91
C THR A 127 7.09 -22.44 -17.58
N THR A 128 6.12 -21.64 -17.18
CA THR A 128 5.84 -21.14 -15.83
C THR A 128 5.53 -22.27 -14.84
N LYS A 129 6.36 -22.43 -13.81
CA LYS A 129 5.95 -23.02 -12.52
C LYS A 129 6.35 -22.08 -11.37
N ALA A 130 5.47 -21.13 -11.08
CA ALA A 130 5.41 -20.45 -9.79
C ALA A 130 3.95 -20.31 -9.38
N LYS A 131 3.36 -21.41 -8.88
CA LYS A 131 2.04 -21.40 -8.25
C LYS A 131 2.19 -20.96 -6.80
N ARG A 132 1.95 -19.67 -6.54
CA ARG A 132 1.31 -19.22 -5.30
C ARG A 132 0.70 -17.83 -5.49
N THR A 133 -0.34 -17.78 -6.31
CA THR A 133 -1.25 -16.63 -6.40
C THR A 133 -2.05 -16.57 -5.11
N PHE A 134 -1.72 -15.63 -4.22
CA PHE A 134 -2.54 -15.29 -3.06
C PHE A 134 -3.86 -14.68 -3.55
N ARG A 135 -4.92 -15.50 -3.43
CA ARG A 135 -6.30 -15.27 -3.85
C ARG A 135 -7.02 -14.28 -2.91
N TRP A 136 -6.81 -12.98 -3.09
CA TRP A 136 -7.64 -11.97 -2.39
C TRP A 136 -8.48 -11.11 -3.32
N TRP A 137 -8.04 -10.83 -4.55
CA TRP A 137 -8.78 -9.98 -5.49
C TRP A 137 -9.98 -10.63 -6.18
N THR A 138 -10.09 -11.96 -6.20
CA THR A 138 -11.18 -12.64 -6.93
C THR A 138 -12.54 -12.47 -6.23
N ILE A 139 -12.57 -12.12 -4.94
CA ILE A 139 -13.82 -11.99 -4.18
C ILE A 139 -14.44 -10.60 -4.39
N ALA A 140 -13.64 -9.53 -4.45
CA ALA A 140 -14.16 -8.17 -4.63
C ALA A 140 -14.69 -7.90 -6.05
N ALA A 141 -14.08 -8.50 -7.08
CA ALA A 141 -14.51 -8.29 -8.47
C ALA A 141 -15.87 -8.93 -8.81
N ASN A 142 -16.26 -10.01 -8.09
CA ASN A 142 -17.56 -10.66 -8.32
C ASN A 142 -18.72 -9.98 -7.61
N ALA A 143 -18.49 -9.24 -6.52
CA ALA A 143 -19.55 -8.54 -5.78
C ALA A 143 -20.15 -7.35 -6.56
N LEU A 144 -19.38 -6.75 -7.47
CA LEU A 144 -19.82 -5.62 -8.30
C LEU A 144 -20.57 -6.04 -9.58
N ARG A 145 -20.57 -7.33 -9.94
CA ARG A 145 -21.21 -7.81 -11.18
C ARG A 145 -22.65 -8.32 -10.98
N SER A 146 -23.09 -8.49 -9.73
CA SER A 146 -24.42 -9.05 -9.39
C SER A 146 -25.49 -7.99 -9.10
N GLN A 147 -25.20 -6.69 -9.18
CA GLN A 147 -26.19 -5.63 -8.92
C GLN A 147 -26.77 -4.96 -10.19
N SER A 148 -26.46 -5.47 -11.38
CA SER A 148 -27.01 -4.93 -12.64
C SER A 148 -27.64 -6.04 -13.49
N ARG A 149 -28.75 -6.61 -12.99
CA ARG A 149 -29.79 -7.29 -13.78
C ARG A 149 -30.92 -7.75 -12.86
N LYS A 150 -31.85 -6.86 -12.54
CA LYS A 150 -33.25 -7.22 -12.34
C LYS A 150 -34.08 -5.95 -12.43
N ASP A 151 -34.98 -5.92 -13.41
CA ASP A 151 -36.25 -5.20 -13.45
C ASP A 151 -36.56 -4.75 -14.88
N THR A 152 -37.04 -5.68 -15.71
CA THR A 152 -38.10 -5.35 -16.67
C THR A 152 -38.82 -6.61 -17.14
N MET A 153 -40.15 -6.49 -17.23
CA MET A 153 -41.14 -7.34 -17.90
C MET A 153 -41.87 -8.37 -17.03
N ASP A 154 -43.01 -7.93 -16.50
CA ASP A 154 -44.24 -8.71 -16.46
C ASP A 154 -45.38 -7.85 -17.03
N ALA A 155 -45.99 -8.31 -18.12
CA ALA A 155 -47.31 -7.88 -18.57
C ALA A 155 -47.99 -9.11 -19.21
N PRO A 156 -49.16 -9.55 -18.71
CA PRO A 156 -49.92 -10.63 -19.33
C PRO A 156 -50.91 -10.08 -20.38
N PHE A 157 -51.24 -10.98 -21.32
CA PHE A 157 -52.21 -10.84 -22.40
C PHE A 157 -53.63 -10.48 -21.93
#